data_AF-A0A540VJE4-F1
#
_entry.id   AF-A0A540VJE4-F1
#
_cell.length_a   1.000
_cell.length_b   1.000
_cell.length_c   1.000
_cell.angle_alpha   90.00
_cell.angle_beta   90.00
_cell.angle_gamma   90.00
#
_symmetry.space_group_name_H-M   'P 1'
#
loop_
_entity.id
_entity.type
_entity.pdbx_description
1 polymer ?
#
loop_
_entity_poly.entity_id
_entity_poly.type
_entity_poly.pdbx_seq_one_letter_code
_entity_poly.pdbx_strand_id
1 'polypeptide(L)'
;MFLRTSPKGKKLATLCSGLSLAVILLFSMPSPAGSMAQAPAEPLCRFGVNHHGEVSLTSIQVESLNAGYFIDYRANTAEKPASMQQLRMVRLRQPDKSRTDYIVSPDPSTIVTLAQSNPGSFWLIGNEPDRQIYQDDLTPAAYARAYHELRQIIKTADPTAILVAGNIVQASPIRLKYLDLVLAAYRDAYGTKMEVDAWGIHTFILNEQPGQWGADIPRGVSPEGGWVLGTHQNADFTLFQQQVLAFRNWMYYNGYRNKPLYITEYGVLMPDAPGYGSFSPEDVSNYMVRTFDYLLNTRDLKLGYPADDYRLVQHFSWYSINHKAKLVNGQWEGFNGYLFDPDTGNSRTPMGDTYADYTTQLNSEIDFLISDLRISPAAPLANNGPVTATIQIHIGNAGNTVSAKNFTLRLYLGDPGQGGTLLSGGEFSGTLKGCGDKQVIEYVWPNVNPAKYEIFAIIDPAPGASDVKPSNNQLKRTFFFATDQLYLPLVQQD
;
A
#
# COMPACT_ATOMS: atom_id res chain seq x y z
N MET A 1 11.95 -47.99 54.02
CA MET A 1 13.03 -47.29 54.73
C MET A 1 12.96 -45.83 54.32
N PHE A 2 12.58 -44.95 55.26
CA PHE A 2 12.71 -43.48 55.38
C PHE A 2 13.18 -42.68 54.12
N LEU A 3 12.66 -41.51 53.72
CA LEU A 3 11.93 -40.46 54.43
C LEU A 3 11.31 -39.42 53.46
N ARG A 4 10.10 -38.96 53.84
CA ARG A 4 9.48 -37.63 53.62
C ARG A 4 10.47 -36.50 54.03
N THR A 5 10.37 -35.24 53.57
CA THR A 5 9.38 -34.26 54.07
C THR A 5 9.42 -32.91 53.32
N SER A 6 8.23 -32.36 53.09
CA SER A 6 7.86 -30.91 52.98
C SER A 6 7.95 -30.24 54.39
N PRO A 7 7.35 -29.10 54.79
CA PRO A 7 6.75 -27.93 54.11
C PRO A 7 7.07 -26.54 54.77
N LYS A 8 6.61 -25.48 54.10
CA LYS A 8 5.87 -24.27 54.58
C LYS A 8 6.05 -23.73 56.02
N GLY A 9 6.24 -22.40 56.12
CA GLY A 9 5.16 -21.52 56.60
C GLY A 9 5.40 -20.57 57.80
N LYS A 10 4.99 -19.31 57.59
CA LYS A 10 4.25 -18.38 58.50
C LYS A 10 4.96 -17.60 59.64
N LYS A 11 4.95 -16.26 59.43
CA LYS A 11 4.32 -15.14 60.20
C LYS A 11 4.72 -14.78 61.65
N LEU A 12 4.63 -13.44 61.89
CA LEU A 12 4.56 -12.64 63.13
C LEU A 12 5.90 -12.44 63.88
N ALA A 13 6.23 -11.35 64.56
CA ALA A 13 5.81 -9.95 64.67
C ALA A 13 6.69 -9.32 65.78
N THR A 14 6.77 -7.98 65.84
CA THR A 14 6.89 -7.12 67.05
C THR A 14 8.22 -6.38 67.29
N LEU A 15 8.03 -5.04 67.29
CA LEU A 15 8.73 -3.86 67.81
C LEU A 15 10.07 -3.99 68.56
N CYS A 16 10.95 -3.00 68.28
CA CYS A 16 11.52 -2.15 69.33
C CYS A 16 11.93 -0.74 68.81
N SER A 17 11.35 0.26 69.48
CA SER A 17 11.71 1.66 69.78
C SER A 17 12.98 2.32 69.24
N GLY A 18 12.87 3.61 68.86
CA GLY A 18 14.00 4.55 68.86
C GLY A 18 13.75 5.86 68.10
N LEU A 19 13.27 6.90 68.80
CA LEU A 19 13.17 8.28 68.30
C LEU A 19 14.56 8.90 68.07
N SER A 20 14.73 9.65 66.97
CA SER A 20 15.64 10.82 66.91
C SER A 20 15.23 11.75 65.77
N LEU A 21 14.88 12.98 66.13
CA LEU A 21 14.58 14.11 65.23
C LEU A 21 15.85 14.54 64.49
N ALA A 22 15.80 14.64 63.17
CA ALA A 22 16.80 15.35 62.37
C ALA A 22 16.09 16.33 61.41
N VAL A 23 16.51 17.58 61.49
CA VAL A 23 16.04 18.73 60.71
C VAL A 23 16.43 18.55 59.24
N ILE A 24 15.45 18.54 58.33
CA ILE A 24 15.68 18.49 56.88
C ILE A 24 15.76 19.93 56.35
N LEU A 25 16.96 20.36 55.98
CA LEU A 25 17.19 21.52 55.10
C LEU A 25 16.97 21.07 53.65
N LEU A 26 15.88 21.56 53.03
CA LEU A 26 15.56 21.35 51.63
C LEU A 26 16.48 22.20 50.74
N PHE A 27 17.51 21.59 50.16
CA PHE A 27 18.16 22.12 48.97
C PHE A 27 17.42 21.57 47.73
N SER A 28 16.73 22.44 47.01
CA SER A 28 16.14 22.11 45.70
C SER A 28 17.26 21.86 44.69
N MET A 29 17.50 20.60 44.34
CA MET A 29 18.24 20.26 43.13
C MET A 29 17.31 20.36 41.91
N PRO A 30 17.75 20.92 40.77
CA PRO A 30 16.96 20.90 39.55
C PRO A 30 16.79 19.45 39.08
N SER A 31 15.54 19.03 38.89
CA SER A 31 15.21 17.75 38.28
C SER A 31 15.86 17.66 36.89
N PRO A 32 16.44 16.51 36.51
CA PRO A 32 16.87 16.29 35.14
C PRO A 32 15.66 16.46 34.24
N ALA A 33 15.79 17.27 33.19
CA ALA A 33 14.79 17.44 32.16
C ALA A 33 14.30 16.05 31.72
N GLY A 34 13.04 15.74 32.02
CA GLY A 34 12.42 14.53 31.49
C GLY A 34 12.54 14.58 29.97
N SER A 35 13.10 13.52 29.38
CA SER A 35 12.94 13.32 27.95
C SER A 35 11.46 13.45 27.66
N MET A 36 11.06 14.44 26.85
CA MET A 36 9.71 14.46 26.31
C MET A 36 9.52 13.10 25.66
N ALA A 37 8.66 12.28 26.24
CA ALA A 37 8.25 11.02 25.63
C ALA A 37 7.77 11.38 24.24
N GLN A 38 8.54 10.97 23.23
CA GLN A 38 8.18 11.13 21.83
C GLN A 38 6.77 10.55 21.71
N ALA A 39 5.83 11.33 21.17
CA ALA A 39 4.46 10.85 20.97
C ALA A 39 4.55 9.46 20.32
N PRO A 40 3.75 8.47 20.76
CA PRO A 40 3.82 7.13 20.19
C PRO A 40 3.74 7.27 18.67
N ALA A 41 4.74 6.76 17.98
CA ALA A 41 4.79 6.82 16.52
C ALA A 41 3.48 6.23 16.01
N GLU A 42 2.80 6.98 15.14
CA GLU A 42 1.63 6.43 14.48
C GLU A 42 2.05 5.20 13.65
N PRO A 43 1.14 4.23 13.43
CA PRO A 43 1.42 3.10 12.57
C PRO A 43 1.91 3.51 11.18
N LEU A 44 2.69 2.64 10.55
CA LEU A 44 3.28 2.90 9.24
C LEU A 44 2.29 2.51 8.14
N CYS A 45 1.92 3.45 7.27
CA CYS A 45 0.90 3.19 6.24
C CYS A 45 1.32 2.14 5.20
N ARG A 46 2.63 1.91 5.00
CA ARG A 46 3.16 0.97 3.99
C ARG A 46 2.99 -0.48 4.42
N PHE A 47 3.07 -0.72 5.73
CA PHE A 47 3.15 -2.02 6.35
C PHE A 47 1.76 -2.55 6.67
N GLY A 48 1.45 -3.74 6.13
CA GLY A 48 0.25 -4.47 6.44
C GLY A 48 0.50 -5.93 6.79
N VAL A 49 -0.55 -6.57 7.28
CA VAL A 49 -0.54 -8.00 7.63
C VAL A 49 -1.83 -8.68 7.20
N ASN A 50 -1.71 -9.94 6.78
CA ASN A 50 -2.86 -10.76 6.40
C ASN A 50 -3.33 -11.61 7.57
N HIS A 51 -4.63 -11.61 7.85
CA HIS A 51 -5.26 -12.35 8.94
C HIS A 51 -6.21 -13.42 8.39
N HIS A 52 -5.94 -14.69 8.68
CA HIS A 52 -6.84 -15.79 8.34
C HIS A 52 -7.70 -16.13 9.56
N GLY A 53 -8.99 -15.81 9.48
CA GLY A 53 -9.88 -15.58 10.63
C GLY A 53 -10.33 -16.79 11.45
N GLU A 54 -9.40 -17.49 12.09
CA GLU A 54 -9.69 -18.50 13.12
C GLU A 54 -9.89 -17.90 14.52
N VAL A 55 -9.27 -16.74 14.78
CA VAL A 55 -9.30 -16.05 16.08
C VAL A 55 -9.63 -14.57 15.85
N SER A 56 -10.26 -13.89 16.83
CA SER A 56 -10.47 -12.44 16.70
C SER A 56 -9.14 -11.69 16.66
N LEU A 57 -8.97 -10.79 15.70
CA LEU A 57 -7.75 -10.00 15.57
C LEU A 57 -7.51 -9.13 16.82
N THR A 58 -8.57 -8.67 17.48
CA THR A 58 -8.50 -7.88 18.73
C THR A 58 -7.98 -8.67 19.94
N SER A 59 -7.87 -9.99 19.83
CA SER A 59 -7.31 -10.84 20.89
C SER A 59 -5.81 -11.13 20.71
N ILE A 60 -5.19 -10.61 19.65
CA ILE A 60 -3.77 -10.76 19.33
C ILE A 60 -3.11 -9.39 19.50
N GLN A 61 -1.92 -9.33 20.10
CA GLN A 61 -1.19 -8.07 20.36
C GLN A 61 -0.52 -7.50 19.09
N VAL A 62 -1.30 -7.24 18.05
CA VAL A 62 -0.81 -6.83 16.72
C VAL A 62 -0.35 -5.37 16.67
N GLU A 63 -0.71 -4.54 17.65
CA GLU A 63 -0.27 -3.15 17.75
C GLU A 63 1.26 -3.05 17.84
N SER A 64 1.89 -4.07 18.41
CA SER A 64 3.35 -4.17 18.52
C SER A 64 4.08 -4.30 17.18
N LEU A 65 3.37 -4.63 16.10
CA LEU A 65 3.92 -4.71 14.75
C LEU A 65 4.01 -3.34 14.07
N ASN A 66 3.41 -2.29 14.64
CA ASN A 66 3.36 -0.94 14.05
C ASN A 66 2.80 -0.90 12.60
N ALA A 67 2.00 -1.89 12.21
CA ALA A 67 1.39 -1.99 10.89
C ALA A 67 0.15 -1.10 10.80
N GLY A 68 0.02 -0.35 9.69
CA GLY A 68 -1.09 0.60 9.50
C GLY A 68 -2.40 -0.03 9.04
N TYR A 69 -2.36 -1.25 8.51
CA TYR A 69 -3.56 -1.92 8.00
C TYR A 69 -3.48 -3.44 8.06
N PHE A 70 -4.64 -4.08 7.94
CA PHE A 70 -4.76 -5.53 7.76
C PHE A 70 -5.70 -5.89 6.61
N ILE A 71 -5.56 -7.13 6.13
CA ILE A 71 -6.46 -7.77 5.18
C ILE A 71 -6.96 -9.07 5.81
N ASP A 72 -8.27 -9.23 5.95
CA ASP A 72 -8.92 -10.42 6.52
C ASP A 72 -9.82 -11.15 5.51
N TYR A 73 -9.65 -10.86 4.22
CA TYR A 73 -10.37 -11.48 3.10
C TYR A 73 -11.87 -11.22 3.08
N ARG A 74 -12.32 -10.21 3.83
CA ARG A 74 -13.73 -9.89 4.01
C ARG A 74 -13.97 -8.41 3.83
N ALA A 75 -15.24 -8.07 3.60
CA ALA A 75 -15.77 -6.72 3.78
C ALA A 75 -16.89 -6.82 4.81
N ASN A 76 -16.63 -6.37 6.03
CA ASN A 76 -17.56 -6.49 7.14
C ASN A 76 -17.39 -5.33 8.14
N THR A 77 -18.16 -5.37 9.22
CA THR A 77 -18.07 -4.46 10.37
C THR A 77 -17.47 -5.15 11.59
N ALA A 78 -16.67 -6.20 11.40
CA ALA A 78 -16.09 -6.93 12.53
C ALA A 78 -15.19 -6.01 13.36
N GLU A 79 -15.12 -6.29 14.66
CA GLU A 79 -14.23 -5.56 15.56
C GLU A 79 -12.79 -5.71 15.09
N LYS A 80 -12.04 -4.61 15.13
CA LYS A 80 -10.67 -4.52 14.63
C LYS A 80 -9.81 -3.67 15.55
N PRO A 81 -8.47 -3.88 15.57
CA PRO A 81 -7.56 -3.01 16.29
C PRO A 81 -7.75 -1.55 15.88
N ALA A 82 -7.84 -0.64 16.86
CA ALA A 82 -8.09 0.78 16.61
C ALA A 82 -6.97 1.45 15.79
N SER A 83 -5.75 0.92 15.87
CA SER A 83 -4.57 1.39 15.16
C SER A 83 -4.53 0.98 13.68
N MET A 84 -5.40 0.04 13.24
CA MET A 84 -5.29 -0.55 11.91
C MET A 84 -6.53 -0.28 11.05
N GLN A 85 -6.28 0.12 9.81
CA GLN A 85 -7.31 0.16 8.78
C GLN A 85 -7.55 -1.25 8.22
N GLN A 86 -8.79 -1.58 7.88
CA GLN A 86 -9.09 -2.79 7.10
C GLN A 86 -9.05 -2.40 5.62
N LEU A 87 -8.25 -3.09 4.80
CA LEU A 87 -8.47 -3.07 3.35
C LEU A 87 -9.53 -4.13 3.05
N ARG A 88 -10.73 -3.67 2.69
CA ARG A 88 -11.89 -4.54 2.56
C ARG A 88 -11.81 -5.33 1.28
N MET A 89 -12.04 -6.63 1.35
CA MET A 89 -12.03 -7.48 0.18
C MET A 89 -13.44 -7.95 -0.17
N VAL A 90 -13.79 -7.74 -1.43
CA VAL A 90 -14.99 -8.30 -2.04
C VAL A 90 -14.59 -9.60 -2.73
N ARG A 91 -15.15 -10.73 -2.28
CA ARG A 91 -14.87 -12.05 -2.85
C ARG A 91 -15.78 -12.31 -4.04
N LEU A 92 -15.21 -12.92 -5.07
CA LEU A 92 -15.91 -13.24 -6.32
C LEU A 92 -15.93 -14.75 -6.54
N ARG A 93 -16.91 -15.22 -7.29
CA ARG A 93 -16.93 -16.59 -7.80
C ARG A 93 -17.65 -16.62 -9.13
N GLN A 94 -17.12 -17.33 -10.12
CA GLN A 94 -17.80 -17.56 -11.39
C GLN A 94 -18.36 -18.99 -11.44
N PRO A 95 -19.68 -19.20 -11.30
CA PRO A 95 -20.28 -20.54 -11.27
C PRO A 95 -20.21 -21.27 -12.62
N ASP A 96 -20.39 -20.52 -13.71
CA ASP A 96 -20.41 -21.05 -15.08
C ASP A 96 -19.32 -20.36 -15.91
N LYS A 97 -18.29 -21.13 -16.27
CA LYS A 97 -17.12 -20.60 -16.99
C LYS A 97 -17.39 -20.28 -18.47
N SER A 98 -18.56 -20.66 -18.99
CA SER A 98 -18.97 -20.33 -20.37
C SER A 98 -19.66 -18.96 -20.47
N ARG A 99 -20.02 -18.36 -19.33
CA ARG A 99 -20.68 -17.05 -19.23
C ARG A 99 -19.84 -16.09 -18.40
N THR A 100 -20.14 -14.79 -18.44
CA THR A 100 -19.46 -13.79 -17.61
C THR A 100 -20.13 -13.53 -16.27
N ASP A 101 -21.20 -14.28 -15.95
CA ASP A 101 -21.94 -14.14 -14.70
C ASP A 101 -21.08 -14.53 -13.50
N TYR A 102 -21.13 -13.71 -12.45
CA TYR A 102 -20.38 -13.91 -11.21
C TYR A 102 -21.29 -13.75 -10.00
N ILE A 103 -20.86 -14.32 -8.88
CA ILE A 103 -21.42 -14.13 -7.56
C ILE A 103 -20.42 -13.28 -6.77
N VAL A 104 -20.95 -12.40 -5.93
CA VAL A 104 -20.19 -11.52 -5.07
C VAL A 104 -20.53 -11.74 -3.60
N SER A 105 -19.53 -11.62 -2.73
CA SER A 105 -19.69 -11.63 -1.28
C SER A 105 -18.86 -10.51 -0.63
N PRO A 106 -19.44 -9.67 0.26
CA PRO A 106 -20.85 -9.67 0.64
C PRO A 106 -21.75 -9.20 -0.52
N ASP A 107 -23.07 -9.27 -0.35
CA ASP A 107 -24.01 -8.84 -1.38
C ASP A 107 -23.89 -7.32 -1.66
N PRO A 108 -24.33 -6.83 -2.83
CA PRO A 108 -24.20 -5.43 -3.21
C PRO A 108 -24.80 -4.42 -2.22
N SER A 109 -25.90 -4.75 -1.53
CA SER A 109 -26.52 -3.82 -0.58
C SER A 109 -25.64 -3.60 0.65
N THR A 110 -25.03 -4.68 1.14
CA THR A 110 -24.03 -4.63 2.22
C THR A 110 -22.79 -3.84 1.78
N ILE A 111 -22.31 -4.02 0.55
CA ILE A 111 -21.19 -3.23 0.00
C ILE A 111 -21.51 -1.73 0.03
N VAL A 112 -22.70 -1.33 -0.43
CA VAL A 112 -23.14 0.08 -0.43
C VAL A 112 -23.16 0.65 0.99
N THR A 113 -23.76 -0.07 1.95
CA THR A 113 -23.81 0.39 3.35
C THR A 113 -22.41 0.54 3.95
N LEU A 114 -21.50 -0.41 3.68
CA LEU A 114 -20.13 -0.34 4.16
C LEU A 114 -19.36 0.83 3.53
N ALA A 115 -19.55 1.10 2.23
CA ALA A 115 -18.91 2.22 1.54
C ALA A 115 -19.39 3.57 2.09
N GLN A 116 -20.71 3.76 2.25
CA GLN A 116 -21.30 4.99 2.80
C GLN A 116 -20.86 5.27 4.24
N SER A 117 -20.75 4.22 5.06
CA SER A 117 -20.35 4.35 6.47
C SER A 117 -18.84 4.49 6.67
N ASN A 118 -18.02 4.25 5.64
CA ASN A 118 -16.56 4.33 5.72
C ASN A 118 -15.95 5.05 4.51
N PRO A 119 -16.21 6.36 4.32
CA PRO A 119 -15.67 7.10 3.19
C PRO A 119 -14.14 7.02 3.09
N GLY A 120 -13.62 6.93 1.87
CA GLY A 120 -12.18 6.88 1.60
C GLY A 120 -11.54 5.53 1.91
N SER A 121 -12.35 4.48 2.06
CA SER A 121 -11.85 3.13 2.34
C SER A 121 -11.27 2.45 1.11
N PHE A 122 -10.34 1.53 1.35
CA PHE A 122 -9.79 0.66 0.32
C PHE A 122 -10.66 -0.57 0.10
N TRP A 123 -10.84 -0.91 -1.18
CA TRP A 123 -11.64 -2.04 -1.65
C TRP A 123 -10.81 -2.89 -2.62
N LEU A 124 -10.40 -4.07 -2.15
CA LEU A 124 -9.77 -5.12 -2.96
C LEU A 124 -10.87 -5.87 -3.73
N ILE A 125 -10.87 -5.76 -5.05
CA ILE A 125 -11.89 -6.39 -5.90
C ILE A 125 -11.39 -7.76 -6.34
N GLY A 126 -11.82 -8.79 -5.62
CA GLY A 126 -11.44 -10.18 -5.79
C GLY A 126 -10.11 -10.54 -5.10
N ASN A 127 -9.91 -11.84 -4.88
CA ASN A 127 -8.66 -12.44 -4.43
C ASN A 127 -8.20 -13.51 -5.41
N GLU A 128 -7.02 -13.34 -5.99
CA GLU A 128 -6.45 -14.25 -6.98
C GLU A 128 -7.51 -14.70 -8.00
N PRO A 129 -8.19 -13.76 -8.69
CA PRO A 129 -9.22 -14.11 -9.67
C PRO A 129 -8.65 -14.98 -10.80
N ASP A 130 -7.33 -14.96 -10.97
CA ASP A 130 -6.59 -15.76 -11.92
C ASP A 130 -6.23 -17.17 -11.42
N ARG A 131 -6.49 -17.54 -10.16
CA ARG A 131 -6.16 -18.86 -9.62
C ARG A 131 -7.34 -19.81 -9.65
N GLN A 132 -7.16 -20.94 -10.33
CA GLN A 132 -8.21 -21.94 -10.45
C GLN A 132 -8.46 -22.65 -9.12
N ILE A 133 -9.73 -23.02 -8.88
CA ILE A 133 -10.21 -23.91 -7.79
C ILE A 133 -10.10 -23.33 -6.38
N TYR A 134 -8.95 -22.77 -6.00
CA TYR A 134 -8.62 -22.42 -4.62
C TYR A 134 -9.10 -21.02 -4.20
N GLN A 135 -9.38 -20.15 -5.16
CA GLN A 135 -9.70 -18.75 -4.90
C GLN A 135 -10.88 -18.32 -5.77
N ASP A 136 -10.92 -17.06 -6.20
CA ASP A 136 -12.11 -16.51 -6.85
C ASP A 136 -12.36 -17.14 -8.25
N ASP A 137 -11.29 -17.60 -8.92
CA ASP A 137 -11.32 -18.37 -10.17
C ASP A 137 -12.27 -17.79 -11.22
N LEU A 138 -11.85 -16.73 -11.89
CA LEU A 138 -12.59 -16.05 -12.95
C LEU A 138 -11.85 -16.18 -14.28
N THR A 139 -12.64 -16.30 -15.34
CA THR A 139 -12.17 -15.96 -16.69
C THR A 139 -11.88 -14.46 -16.80
N PRO A 140 -10.98 -14.02 -17.71
CA PRO A 140 -10.68 -12.60 -17.89
C PRO A 140 -11.92 -11.73 -18.13
N ALA A 141 -12.86 -12.19 -18.96
CA ALA A 141 -14.08 -11.46 -19.29
C ALA A 141 -15.05 -11.35 -18.08
N ALA A 142 -15.15 -12.39 -17.25
CA ALA A 142 -15.96 -12.34 -16.04
C ALA A 142 -15.36 -11.36 -15.03
N TYR A 143 -14.04 -11.33 -14.85
CA TYR A 143 -13.40 -10.37 -13.96
C TYR A 143 -13.54 -8.93 -14.46
N ALA A 144 -13.39 -8.69 -15.77
CA ALA A 144 -13.62 -7.37 -16.37
C ALA A 144 -15.03 -6.84 -16.08
N ARG A 145 -16.06 -7.70 -16.22
CA ARG A 145 -17.45 -7.37 -15.89
C ARG A 145 -17.64 -7.09 -14.40
N ALA A 146 -17.18 -8.00 -13.54
CA ALA A 146 -17.30 -7.86 -12.09
C ALA A 146 -16.66 -6.57 -11.58
N TYR A 147 -15.45 -6.26 -12.07
CA TYR A 147 -14.76 -5.04 -11.72
C TYR A 147 -15.51 -3.79 -12.18
N HIS A 148 -16.03 -3.77 -13.42
CA HIS A 148 -16.82 -2.64 -13.93
C HIS A 148 -18.03 -2.35 -13.04
N GLU A 149 -18.85 -3.36 -12.78
CA GLU A 149 -20.10 -3.22 -12.03
C GLU A 149 -19.84 -2.82 -10.56
N LEU A 150 -18.89 -3.50 -9.89
CA LEU A 150 -18.55 -3.19 -8.49
C LEU A 150 -17.92 -1.81 -8.34
N ARG A 151 -17.14 -1.36 -9.34
CA ARG A 151 -16.63 0.01 -9.34
C ARG A 151 -17.75 1.03 -9.35
N GLN A 152 -18.77 0.85 -10.19
CA GLN A 152 -19.92 1.77 -10.23
C GLN A 152 -20.64 1.77 -8.88
N ILE A 153 -20.96 0.58 -8.35
CA ILE A 153 -21.66 0.44 -7.06
C ILE A 153 -20.91 1.16 -5.93
N ILE A 154 -19.61 0.89 -5.78
CA ILE A 154 -18.80 1.46 -4.70
C ILE A 154 -18.60 2.97 -4.91
N LYS A 155 -18.26 3.43 -6.12
CA LYS A 155 -18.01 4.87 -6.37
C LYS A 155 -19.26 5.73 -6.30
N THR A 156 -20.44 5.17 -6.61
CA THR A 156 -21.72 5.87 -6.38
C THR A 156 -22.01 6.02 -4.89
N ALA A 157 -21.69 5.00 -4.08
CA ALA A 157 -21.88 5.03 -2.64
C ALA A 157 -20.85 5.93 -1.92
N ASP A 158 -19.60 5.91 -2.38
CA ASP A 158 -18.49 6.71 -1.88
C ASP A 158 -17.52 7.07 -3.03
N PRO A 159 -17.58 8.30 -3.55
CA PRO A 159 -16.67 8.76 -4.62
C PRO A 159 -15.19 8.74 -4.21
N THR A 160 -14.89 8.79 -2.90
CA THR A 160 -13.53 8.83 -2.35
C THR A 160 -12.94 7.45 -2.09
N ALA A 161 -13.71 6.36 -2.23
CA ALA A 161 -13.24 4.99 -2.08
C ALA A 161 -12.07 4.68 -3.00
N ILE A 162 -11.10 3.87 -2.55
CA ILE A 162 -9.94 3.46 -3.36
C ILE A 162 -10.15 2.01 -3.82
N LEU A 163 -10.37 1.81 -5.12
CA LEU A 163 -10.53 0.48 -5.69
C LEU A 163 -9.21 -0.10 -6.21
N VAL A 164 -8.87 -1.28 -5.70
CA VAL A 164 -7.66 -2.03 -6.02
C VAL A 164 -8.04 -3.22 -6.91
N ALA A 165 -7.57 -3.19 -8.15
CA ALA A 165 -7.82 -4.23 -9.16
C ALA A 165 -6.67 -5.24 -9.23
N GLY A 166 -6.94 -6.43 -9.78
CA GLY A 166 -5.93 -7.46 -10.04
C GLY A 166 -5.87 -8.51 -8.95
N ASN A 167 -5.25 -8.16 -7.81
CA ASN A 167 -4.92 -9.05 -6.68
C ASN A 167 -4.50 -10.47 -7.15
N ILE A 168 -3.72 -10.52 -8.23
CA ILE A 168 -3.32 -11.78 -8.89
C ILE A 168 -2.31 -12.53 -8.03
N VAL A 169 -2.31 -13.87 -8.06
CA VAL A 169 -1.49 -14.72 -7.17
C VAL A 169 0.03 -14.50 -7.29
N GLN A 170 0.50 -14.08 -8.47
CA GLN A 170 1.90 -13.71 -8.74
C GLN A 170 2.01 -12.95 -10.06
N ALA A 171 3.04 -12.14 -10.25
CA ALA A 171 3.27 -11.39 -11.49
C ALA A 171 4.18 -12.13 -12.49
N SER A 172 3.82 -13.38 -12.83
CA SER A 172 4.50 -14.17 -13.88
C SER A 172 4.03 -13.75 -15.29
N PRO A 173 4.73 -14.17 -16.36
CA PRO A 173 4.33 -13.86 -17.74
C PRO A 173 2.88 -14.25 -18.08
N ILE A 174 2.42 -15.44 -17.67
CA ILE A 174 1.06 -15.90 -17.99
C ILE A 174 -0.02 -15.15 -17.18
N ARG A 175 0.35 -14.62 -16.01
CA ARG A 175 -0.55 -13.86 -15.14
C ARG A 175 -0.70 -12.41 -15.62
N LEU A 176 0.37 -11.84 -16.16
CA LEU A 176 0.30 -10.58 -16.90
C LEU A 176 -0.54 -10.75 -18.19
N LYS A 177 -0.42 -11.89 -18.88
CA LYS A 177 -1.27 -12.21 -20.03
C LYS A 177 -2.75 -12.32 -19.65
N TYR A 178 -3.08 -12.91 -18.49
CA TYR A 178 -4.43 -12.90 -17.94
C TYR A 178 -4.96 -11.46 -17.82
N LEU A 179 -4.18 -10.53 -17.26
CA LEU A 179 -4.58 -9.14 -17.12
C LEU A 179 -4.70 -8.41 -18.46
N ASP A 180 -3.85 -8.71 -19.46
CA ASP A 180 -4.02 -8.17 -20.82
C ASP A 180 -5.39 -8.58 -21.41
N LEU A 181 -5.81 -9.83 -21.19
CA LEU A 181 -7.12 -10.32 -21.62
C LEU A 181 -8.27 -9.67 -20.85
N VAL A 182 -8.08 -9.36 -19.56
CA VAL A 182 -9.05 -8.57 -18.77
C VAL A 182 -9.22 -7.18 -19.38
N LEU A 183 -8.11 -6.48 -19.66
CA LEU A 183 -8.16 -5.14 -20.26
C LEU A 183 -8.78 -5.15 -21.66
N ALA A 184 -8.48 -6.17 -22.47
CA ALA A 184 -9.10 -6.36 -23.78
C ALA A 184 -10.61 -6.58 -23.65
N ALA A 185 -11.04 -7.52 -22.80
CA ALA A 185 -12.46 -7.80 -22.59
C ALA A 185 -13.22 -6.58 -22.04
N TYR A 186 -12.60 -5.80 -21.15
CA TYR A 186 -13.19 -4.56 -20.65
C TYR A 186 -13.41 -3.55 -21.78
N ARG A 187 -12.39 -3.32 -22.61
CA ARG A 187 -12.49 -2.39 -23.75
C ARG A 187 -13.54 -2.85 -24.75
N ASP A 188 -13.59 -4.14 -25.05
CA ASP A 188 -14.54 -4.70 -26.01
C ASP A 188 -15.99 -4.59 -25.50
N ALA A 189 -16.21 -4.74 -24.19
CA ALA A 189 -17.54 -4.62 -23.58
C ALA A 189 -17.99 -3.17 -23.36
N TYR A 190 -17.08 -2.25 -23.03
CA TYR A 190 -17.43 -0.91 -22.53
C TYR A 190 -16.86 0.26 -23.36
N GLY A 191 -16.11 -0.02 -24.42
CA GLY A 191 -15.55 0.99 -25.33
C GLY A 191 -14.52 1.94 -24.71
N THR A 192 -14.12 1.70 -23.45
CA THR A 192 -13.28 2.60 -22.66
C THR A 192 -12.14 1.84 -21.99
N LYS A 193 -11.11 2.58 -21.56
CA LYS A 193 -10.04 2.00 -20.74
C LYS A 193 -10.57 1.68 -19.34
N MET A 194 -10.16 0.55 -18.78
CA MET A 194 -10.51 0.18 -17.41
C MET A 194 -9.92 1.17 -16.40
N GLU A 195 -10.78 1.91 -15.71
CA GLU A 195 -10.34 2.86 -14.70
C GLU A 195 -10.07 2.18 -13.35
N VAL A 196 -8.85 2.35 -12.84
CA VAL A 196 -8.44 1.83 -11.53
C VAL A 196 -7.89 2.95 -10.65
N ASP A 197 -8.07 2.82 -9.33
CA ASP A 197 -7.44 3.72 -8.37
C ASP A 197 -6.06 3.19 -7.98
N ALA A 198 -5.93 1.88 -7.82
CA ALA A 198 -4.68 1.16 -7.58
C ALA A 198 -4.69 -0.21 -8.27
N TRP A 199 -3.50 -0.79 -8.45
CA TRP A 199 -3.35 -2.21 -8.79
C TRP A 199 -2.82 -2.99 -7.58
N GLY A 200 -3.36 -4.18 -7.38
CA GLY A 200 -2.94 -5.14 -6.37
C GLY A 200 -2.35 -6.38 -7.03
N ILE A 201 -1.33 -6.94 -6.40
CA ILE A 201 -0.72 -8.23 -6.74
C ILE A 201 -0.37 -8.97 -5.47
N HIS A 202 -0.23 -10.28 -5.57
CA HIS A 202 0.58 -11.06 -4.65
C HIS A 202 1.96 -11.27 -5.27
N THR A 203 2.94 -11.59 -4.43
CA THR A 203 4.30 -11.90 -4.91
C THR A 203 4.81 -13.20 -4.31
N PHE A 204 3.91 -14.17 -4.15
CA PHE A 204 4.32 -15.54 -3.89
C PHE A 204 5.11 -16.09 -5.09
N ILE A 205 5.96 -17.07 -4.84
CA ILE A 205 6.75 -17.74 -5.86
C ILE A 205 6.23 -19.17 -5.95
N LEU A 206 5.27 -19.36 -6.85
CA LEU A 206 4.55 -20.62 -7.02
C LEU A 206 4.75 -21.18 -8.43
N ASN A 207 4.82 -22.49 -8.49
CA ASN A 207 4.90 -23.23 -9.73
C ASN A 207 3.59 -23.16 -10.52
N GLU A 208 3.70 -23.05 -11.84
CA GLU A 208 2.59 -22.91 -12.79
C GLU A 208 2.54 -24.10 -13.75
N GLN A 209 3.28 -25.18 -13.46
CA GLN A 209 3.13 -26.41 -14.23
C GLN A 209 1.73 -27.02 -13.99
N PRO A 210 0.95 -27.31 -15.05
CA PRO A 210 -0.42 -27.82 -14.91
C PRO A 210 -0.50 -29.08 -14.04
N GLY A 211 -1.45 -29.08 -13.09
CA GLY A 211 -1.71 -30.23 -12.21
C GLY A 211 -0.59 -30.55 -11.22
N GLN A 212 0.39 -29.66 -11.05
CA GLN A 212 1.42 -29.76 -10.02
C GLN A 212 1.10 -28.82 -8.85
N TRP A 213 1.96 -28.83 -7.83
CA TRP A 213 1.88 -27.86 -6.73
C TRP A 213 1.96 -26.42 -7.26
N GLY A 214 1.39 -25.46 -6.54
CA GLY A 214 1.55 -24.03 -6.80
C GLY A 214 0.27 -23.31 -7.25
N ALA A 215 0.42 -22.44 -8.25
CA ALA A 215 -0.62 -21.54 -8.75
C ALA A 215 -1.39 -22.10 -9.95
N ASP A 216 -0.83 -23.12 -10.64
CA ASP A 216 -1.34 -23.66 -11.91
C ASP A 216 -1.41 -22.56 -13.00
N ILE A 217 -2.11 -22.80 -14.11
CA ILE A 217 -2.32 -21.87 -15.22
C ILE A 217 -3.61 -21.08 -15.00
N PRO A 218 -3.65 -19.75 -15.25
CA PRO A 218 -4.90 -19.00 -15.22
C PRO A 218 -5.94 -19.52 -16.20
N ARG A 219 -7.22 -19.44 -15.82
CA ARG A 219 -8.30 -19.87 -16.69
C ARG A 219 -8.36 -19.01 -17.95
N GLY A 220 -8.46 -19.66 -19.11
CA GLY A 220 -8.55 -18.98 -20.41
C GLY A 220 -7.22 -18.42 -20.91
N VAL A 221 -6.10 -18.79 -20.28
CA VAL A 221 -4.75 -18.44 -20.72
C VAL A 221 -4.01 -19.69 -21.16
N SER A 222 -3.18 -19.52 -22.20
CA SER A 222 -2.32 -20.57 -22.72
C SER A 222 -1.15 -20.84 -21.75
N PRO A 223 -0.68 -22.09 -21.57
CA PRO A 223 0.32 -22.42 -20.56
C PRO A 223 1.75 -21.96 -20.90
N GLU A 224 2.00 -21.50 -22.12
CA GLU A 224 3.34 -21.11 -22.58
C GLU A 224 3.89 -19.93 -21.78
N GLY A 225 5.10 -20.08 -21.25
CA GLY A 225 5.77 -19.08 -20.42
C GLY A 225 5.42 -19.16 -18.94
N GLY A 226 4.64 -20.15 -18.51
CA GLY A 226 4.42 -20.45 -17.10
C GLY A 226 5.70 -20.82 -16.38
N TRP A 227 5.83 -20.40 -15.13
CA TRP A 227 6.98 -20.71 -14.29
C TRP A 227 7.00 -22.17 -13.86
N VAL A 228 8.06 -22.90 -14.21
CA VAL A 228 8.31 -24.26 -13.72
C VAL A 228 9.33 -24.17 -12.59
N LEU A 229 8.85 -24.33 -11.35
CA LEU A 229 9.63 -24.06 -10.14
C LEU A 229 9.66 -25.27 -9.21
N GLY A 230 10.74 -25.36 -8.42
CA GLY A 230 10.81 -26.20 -7.23
C GLY A 230 10.36 -25.46 -5.98
N THR A 231 9.86 -26.20 -4.98
CA THR A 231 9.40 -25.66 -3.69
C THR A 231 10.48 -24.85 -2.97
N HIS A 232 11.75 -25.23 -3.15
CA HIS A 232 12.91 -24.57 -2.54
C HIS A 232 13.11 -23.12 -3.01
N GLN A 233 12.46 -22.71 -4.09
CA GLN A 233 12.52 -21.36 -4.64
C GLN A 233 11.44 -20.43 -4.05
N ASN A 234 10.62 -20.90 -3.11
CA ASN A 234 9.49 -20.13 -2.58
C ASN A 234 9.89 -18.83 -1.84
N ALA A 235 11.16 -18.72 -1.43
CA ALA A 235 11.78 -17.51 -0.86
C ALA A 235 12.90 -16.93 -1.75
N ASP A 236 12.84 -17.16 -3.08
CA ASP A 236 13.83 -16.62 -4.02
C ASP A 236 13.65 -15.10 -4.19
N PHE A 237 14.55 -14.34 -3.57
CA PHE A 237 14.52 -12.88 -3.62
C PHE A 237 14.66 -12.31 -5.04
N THR A 238 15.36 -12.98 -5.95
CA THR A 238 15.52 -12.51 -7.33
C THR A 238 14.18 -12.59 -8.07
N LEU A 239 13.46 -13.72 -7.90
CA LEU A 239 12.13 -13.88 -8.47
C LEU A 239 11.14 -12.88 -7.87
N PHE A 240 11.22 -12.60 -6.56
CA PHE A 240 10.43 -11.55 -5.93
C PHE A 240 10.65 -10.16 -6.59
N GLN A 241 11.90 -9.75 -6.78
CA GLN A 241 12.23 -8.47 -7.44
C GLN A 241 11.74 -8.46 -8.90
N GLN A 242 11.88 -9.58 -9.61
CA GLN A 242 11.41 -9.72 -10.98
C GLN A 242 9.90 -9.48 -11.10
N GLN A 243 9.09 -9.99 -10.16
CA GLN A 243 7.64 -9.78 -10.15
C GLN A 243 7.29 -8.29 -10.03
N VAL A 244 7.92 -7.57 -9.10
CA VAL A 244 7.68 -6.14 -8.89
C VAL A 244 8.02 -5.33 -10.15
N LEU A 245 9.19 -5.60 -10.76
CA LEU A 245 9.61 -4.92 -11.98
C LEU A 245 8.74 -5.29 -13.19
N ALA A 246 8.37 -6.56 -13.34
CA ALA A 246 7.52 -7.01 -14.43
C ALA A 246 6.14 -6.33 -14.36
N PHE A 247 5.54 -6.29 -13.17
CA PHE A 247 4.25 -5.65 -12.99
C PHE A 247 4.32 -4.13 -13.20
N ARG A 248 5.38 -3.47 -12.73
CA ARG A 248 5.58 -2.03 -12.96
C ARG A 248 5.81 -1.68 -14.43
N ASN A 249 6.53 -2.53 -15.17
CA ASN A 249 6.62 -2.41 -16.63
C ASN A 249 5.24 -2.58 -17.28
N TRP A 250 4.48 -3.60 -16.87
CA TRP A 250 3.13 -3.83 -17.38
C TRP A 250 2.20 -2.62 -17.11
N MET A 251 2.25 -2.05 -15.90
CA MET A 251 1.53 -0.82 -15.57
C MET A 251 1.98 0.36 -16.43
N TYR A 252 3.28 0.52 -16.67
CA TYR A 252 3.80 1.58 -17.52
C TYR A 252 3.26 1.48 -18.96
N TYR A 253 3.39 0.32 -19.60
CA TYR A 253 2.94 0.11 -20.98
C TYR A 253 1.42 0.22 -21.15
N ASN A 254 0.65 -0.13 -20.12
CA ASN A 254 -0.82 0.02 -20.13
C ASN A 254 -1.28 1.41 -19.64
N GLY A 255 -0.37 2.35 -19.38
CA GLY A 255 -0.69 3.72 -18.97
C GLY A 255 -1.27 3.85 -17.56
N TYR A 256 -0.85 2.96 -16.66
CA TYR A 256 -1.18 2.94 -15.23
C TYR A 256 -0.01 3.34 -14.33
N ARG A 257 1.11 3.83 -14.88
CA ARG A 257 2.28 4.30 -14.12
C ARG A 257 1.92 5.25 -12.96
N ASN A 258 0.98 6.16 -13.21
CA ASN A 258 0.53 7.14 -12.21
C ASN A 258 -0.54 6.59 -11.24
N LYS A 259 -0.55 5.27 -11.05
CA LYS A 259 -1.36 4.56 -10.06
C LYS A 259 -0.41 3.82 -9.11
N PRO A 260 -0.77 3.73 -7.82
CA PRO A 260 0.03 2.97 -6.88
C PRO A 260 -0.07 1.46 -7.13
N LEU A 261 0.97 0.73 -6.72
CA LEU A 261 1.02 -0.72 -6.72
C LEU A 261 1.01 -1.21 -5.27
N TYR A 262 0.09 -2.11 -4.96
CA TYR A 262 -0.05 -2.76 -3.67
C TYR A 262 0.34 -4.23 -3.78
N ILE A 263 1.20 -4.71 -2.89
CA ILE A 263 1.44 -6.13 -2.72
C ILE A 263 0.51 -6.61 -1.59
N THR A 264 -0.67 -7.09 -1.94
CA THR A 264 -1.74 -7.39 -0.98
C THR A 264 -1.50 -8.68 -0.19
N GLU A 265 -0.62 -9.56 -0.69
CA GLU A 265 -0.07 -10.71 0.03
C GLU A 265 1.32 -11.07 -0.49
N TYR A 266 2.23 -11.41 0.42
CA TYR A 266 3.49 -12.08 0.10
C TYR A 266 4.12 -12.68 1.36
N GLY A 267 5.11 -13.53 1.18
CA GLY A 267 5.83 -14.18 2.28
C GLY A 267 6.41 -15.50 1.81
N VAL A 268 6.72 -16.37 2.78
CA VAL A 268 7.20 -17.73 2.53
C VAL A 268 6.09 -18.70 2.94
N LEU A 269 5.53 -19.41 1.96
CA LEU A 269 4.43 -20.34 2.16
C LEU A 269 4.91 -21.74 2.54
N MET A 270 6.02 -22.19 1.95
CA MET A 270 6.52 -23.56 2.14
C MET A 270 6.95 -23.82 3.59
N PRO A 271 6.60 -24.99 4.16
CA PRO A 271 6.92 -25.33 5.54
C PRO A 271 8.42 -25.54 5.73
N ASP A 272 8.89 -25.35 6.96
CA ASP A 272 10.22 -25.81 7.39
C ASP A 272 10.21 -27.34 7.59
N ALA A 273 10.26 -28.07 6.47
CA ALA A 273 10.16 -29.53 6.47
C ALA A 273 11.01 -30.17 5.34
N PRO A 274 11.51 -31.40 5.54
CA PRO A 274 12.25 -32.12 4.51
C PRO A 274 11.49 -32.21 3.18
N GLY A 275 12.17 -31.91 2.08
CA GLY A 275 11.62 -32.00 0.72
C GLY A 275 11.00 -30.70 0.16
N TYR A 276 10.88 -29.64 0.98
CA TYR A 276 10.33 -28.35 0.53
C TYR A 276 11.41 -27.30 0.27
N GLY A 277 12.44 -27.24 1.10
CA GLY A 277 13.50 -26.22 1.06
C GLY A 277 13.96 -25.90 2.47
N SER A 278 14.96 -25.03 2.61
CA SER A 278 15.39 -24.51 3.91
C SER A 278 14.59 -23.25 4.21
N PHE A 279 13.62 -23.38 5.13
CA PHE A 279 12.71 -22.29 5.50
C PHE A 279 12.62 -22.17 7.02
N SER A 280 13.77 -22.22 7.69
CA SER A 280 13.84 -22.02 9.12
C SER A 280 13.32 -20.62 9.50
N PRO A 281 12.95 -20.38 10.78
CA PRO A 281 12.58 -19.04 11.25
C PRO A 281 13.62 -17.97 10.87
N GLU A 282 14.91 -18.30 10.92
CA GLU A 282 16.00 -17.40 10.54
C GLU A 282 15.98 -17.09 9.02
N ASP A 283 15.80 -18.11 8.17
CA ASP A 283 15.72 -17.93 6.72
C ASP A 283 14.54 -17.03 6.32
N VAL A 284 13.38 -17.27 6.95
CA VAL A 284 12.16 -16.49 6.70
C VAL A 284 12.30 -15.05 7.19
N SER A 285 12.89 -14.85 8.37
CA SER A 285 13.20 -13.50 8.89
C SER A 285 14.19 -12.75 7.99
N ASN A 286 15.23 -13.43 7.49
CA ASN A 286 16.18 -12.82 6.55
C ASN A 286 15.52 -12.43 5.23
N TYR A 287 14.62 -13.27 4.70
CA TYR A 287 13.82 -12.94 3.52
C TYR A 287 12.92 -11.72 3.78
N MET A 288 12.22 -11.69 4.93
CA MET A 288 11.37 -10.58 5.35
C MET A 288 12.13 -9.24 5.34
N VAL A 289 13.26 -9.15 6.05
CA VAL A 289 14.06 -7.92 6.13
C VAL A 289 14.53 -7.47 4.74
N ARG A 290 15.05 -8.40 3.93
CA ARG A 290 15.49 -8.09 2.55
C ARG A 290 14.36 -7.55 1.69
N THR A 291 13.16 -8.12 1.82
CA THR A 291 11.97 -7.63 1.09
C THR A 291 11.51 -6.27 1.60
N PHE A 292 11.51 -6.01 2.91
CA PHE A 292 11.20 -4.69 3.45
C PHE A 292 12.16 -3.62 2.93
N ASP A 293 13.47 -3.89 2.98
CA ASP A 293 14.49 -2.98 2.46
C ASP A 293 14.26 -2.66 0.99
N TYR A 294 13.97 -3.68 0.17
CA TYR A 294 13.68 -3.48 -1.24
C TYR A 294 12.41 -2.66 -1.46
N LEU A 295 11.31 -3.00 -0.79
CA LEU A 295 10.01 -2.36 -0.98
C LEU A 295 10.00 -0.90 -0.50
N LEU A 296 10.75 -0.58 0.55
CA LEU A 296 10.87 0.79 1.07
C LEU A 296 11.80 1.67 0.24
N ASN A 297 12.83 1.09 -0.38
CA ASN A 297 13.92 1.88 -0.98
C ASN A 297 13.94 1.90 -2.51
N THR A 298 13.32 0.94 -3.19
CA THR A 298 13.43 0.82 -4.64
C THR A 298 12.58 1.86 -5.37
N ARG A 299 13.25 2.67 -6.19
CA ARG A 299 12.67 3.75 -7.00
C ARG A 299 13.12 3.63 -8.44
N ASP A 300 12.27 4.11 -9.35
CA ASP A 300 12.58 4.16 -10.78
C ASP A 300 11.86 5.34 -11.45
N LEU A 301 12.61 6.25 -12.07
CA LEU A 301 12.06 7.46 -12.70
C LEU A 301 11.19 7.19 -13.93
N LYS A 302 11.21 5.99 -14.51
CA LYS A 302 10.36 5.57 -15.63
C LYS A 302 9.13 4.81 -15.14
N LEU A 303 9.32 3.90 -14.19
CA LEU A 303 8.33 2.90 -13.80
C LEU A 303 7.60 3.24 -12.51
N GLY A 304 8.27 3.93 -11.60
CA GLY A 304 7.77 4.26 -10.27
C GLY A 304 6.65 5.29 -10.27
N TYR A 305 5.91 5.31 -9.16
CA TYR A 305 4.76 6.18 -8.94
C TYR A 305 5.23 7.60 -8.52
N PRO A 306 5.03 8.64 -9.35
CA PRO A 306 5.65 9.94 -9.09
C PRO A 306 5.21 10.63 -7.80
N ALA A 307 3.96 10.45 -7.36
CA ALA A 307 3.45 11.04 -6.13
C ALA A 307 4.01 10.38 -4.85
N ASP A 308 4.80 9.32 -5.00
CA ASP A 308 5.48 8.60 -3.92
C ASP A 308 7.00 8.54 -4.17
N ASP A 309 7.60 9.65 -4.62
CA ASP A 309 9.03 9.77 -4.92
C ASP A 309 9.54 8.67 -5.87
N TYR A 310 8.71 8.31 -6.86
CA TYR A 310 9.00 7.27 -7.85
C TYR A 310 9.25 5.88 -7.26
N ARG A 311 8.72 5.58 -6.09
CA ARG A 311 8.80 4.25 -5.48
C ARG A 311 7.97 3.23 -6.24
N LEU A 312 8.47 1.99 -6.28
CA LEU A 312 7.83 0.88 -6.98
C LEU A 312 6.66 0.24 -6.21
N VAL A 313 6.54 0.37 -4.90
CA VAL A 313 5.44 -0.22 -4.14
C VAL A 313 5.00 0.75 -3.04
N GLN A 314 3.69 0.98 -2.92
CA GLN A 314 3.15 1.93 -1.94
C GLN A 314 2.69 1.24 -0.66
N HIS A 315 2.10 0.04 -0.78
CA HIS A 315 1.64 -0.78 0.34
C HIS A 315 2.05 -2.23 0.11
N PHE A 316 2.45 -2.93 1.16
CA PHE A 316 2.74 -4.35 1.13
C PHE A 316 2.29 -5.05 2.41
N SER A 317 1.75 -6.27 2.27
CA SER A 317 1.14 -7.00 3.38
C SER A 317 1.76 -8.37 3.54
N TRP A 318 2.32 -8.62 4.73
CA TRP A 318 2.96 -9.89 5.05
C TRP A 318 1.93 -10.97 5.39
N TYR A 319 2.05 -12.12 4.73
CA TYR A 319 1.29 -13.32 5.02
C TYR A 319 2.10 -14.21 5.97
N SER A 320 1.67 -14.44 7.22
CA SER A 320 0.40 -14.02 7.84
C SER A 320 0.53 -13.77 9.34
N ILE A 321 -0.54 -13.29 9.97
CA ILE A 321 -0.59 -13.11 11.42
C ILE A 321 -0.46 -14.44 12.15
N ASN A 322 -1.28 -15.44 11.82
CA ASN A 322 -1.41 -16.66 12.63
C ASN A 322 -1.80 -17.93 11.86
N HIS A 323 -1.69 -17.95 10.52
CA HIS A 323 -2.05 -19.14 9.73
C HIS A 323 -0.88 -20.13 9.64
N LYS A 324 -0.57 -20.77 10.77
CA LYS A 324 0.60 -21.63 10.94
C LYS A 324 0.52 -22.94 10.16
N ALA A 325 1.60 -23.30 9.48
CA ALA A 325 1.79 -24.60 8.84
C ALA A 325 1.73 -25.75 9.85
N LYS A 326 0.85 -26.72 9.60
CA LYS A 326 0.69 -27.93 10.42
C LYS A 326 0.26 -29.11 9.55
N LEU A 327 0.69 -30.31 9.94
CA LEU A 327 0.22 -31.56 9.34
C LEU A 327 -1.04 -32.03 10.06
N VAL A 328 -2.16 -32.05 9.34
CA VAL A 328 -3.45 -32.57 9.82
C VAL A 328 -3.85 -33.72 8.91
N ASN A 329 -3.98 -34.92 9.49
CA ASN A 329 -4.34 -36.15 8.75
C ASN A 329 -3.44 -36.40 7.51
N GLY A 330 -2.15 -36.06 7.60
CA GLY A 330 -1.19 -36.22 6.51
C GLY A 330 -1.29 -35.18 5.39
N GLN A 331 -2.09 -34.13 5.57
CA GLN A 331 -2.20 -32.99 4.68
C GLN A 331 -1.65 -31.74 5.36
N TRP A 332 -0.98 -30.88 4.60
CA TRP A 332 -0.57 -29.58 5.10
C TRP A 332 -1.75 -28.62 5.13
N GLU A 333 -1.99 -28.04 6.30
CA GLU A 333 -2.83 -26.87 6.51
C GLU A 333 -1.94 -25.69 6.92
N GLY A 334 -2.38 -24.47 6.62
CA GLY A 334 -1.59 -23.28 6.93
C GLY A 334 -0.29 -23.17 6.15
N PHE A 335 0.50 -22.16 6.54
CA PHE A 335 1.70 -21.75 5.84
C PHE A 335 2.79 -21.30 6.82
N ASN A 336 4.02 -21.18 6.32
CA ASN A 336 5.12 -20.63 7.10
C ASN A 336 4.96 -19.09 7.24
N GLY A 337 5.90 -18.44 7.93
CA GLY A 337 5.92 -16.98 8.08
C GLY A 337 4.83 -16.40 8.98
N TYR A 338 4.16 -17.21 9.81
CA TYR A 338 3.17 -16.75 10.77
C TYR A 338 3.84 -15.91 11.89
N LEU A 339 3.32 -14.70 12.15
CA LEU A 339 3.90 -13.75 13.10
C LEU A 339 3.57 -14.07 14.57
N PHE A 340 2.48 -14.79 14.80
CA PHE A 340 2.00 -15.24 16.10
C PHE A 340 1.62 -16.71 16.01
N ASP A 341 2.00 -17.50 17.02
CA ASP A 341 1.76 -18.93 17.05
C ASP A 341 0.42 -19.24 17.75
N PRO A 342 -0.62 -19.68 17.02
CA PRO A 342 -1.93 -19.97 17.61
C PRO A 342 -1.89 -21.12 18.63
N ASP A 343 -0.94 -22.05 18.53
CA ASP A 343 -0.84 -23.21 19.43
C ASP A 343 -0.28 -22.81 20.81
N THR A 344 0.32 -21.63 20.91
CA THR A 344 0.91 -21.08 22.16
C THR A 344 0.12 -19.87 22.68
N GLY A 345 -1.17 -19.80 22.34
CA GLY A 345 -2.05 -18.70 22.74
C GLY A 345 -1.75 -17.39 22.01
N ASN A 346 -1.33 -17.46 20.74
CA ASN A 346 -0.88 -16.32 19.93
C ASN A 346 0.32 -15.57 20.54
N SER A 347 1.30 -16.31 21.05
CA SER A 347 2.60 -15.71 21.41
C SER A 347 3.34 -15.29 20.13
N ARG A 348 4.08 -14.18 20.16
CA ARG A 348 4.84 -13.70 18.99
C ARG A 348 5.96 -14.69 18.64
N THR A 349 6.14 -14.96 17.36
CA THR A 349 7.18 -15.87 16.84
C THR A 349 8.47 -15.10 16.56
N PRO A 350 9.61 -15.78 16.27
CA PRO A 350 10.82 -15.09 15.82
C PRO A 350 10.62 -14.21 14.58
N MET A 351 9.75 -14.61 13.64
CA MET A 351 9.38 -13.80 12.49
C MET A 351 8.55 -12.58 12.90
N GLY A 352 7.64 -12.74 13.87
CA GLY A 352 6.91 -11.63 14.47
C GLY A 352 7.81 -10.64 15.21
N ASP A 353 8.79 -11.13 15.96
CA ASP A 353 9.81 -10.28 16.62
C ASP A 353 10.62 -9.51 15.57
N THR A 354 11.04 -10.19 14.49
CA THR A 354 11.75 -9.54 13.37
C THR A 354 10.93 -8.41 12.74
N TYR A 355 9.64 -8.63 12.50
CA TYR A 355 8.74 -7.62 11.96
C TYR A 355 8.64 -6.40 12.89
N ALA A 356 8.42 -6.65 14.19
CA ALA A 356 8.28 -5.59 15.19
C ALA A 356 9.60 -4.81 15.37
N ASP A 357 10.72 -5.51 15.47
CA ASP A 357 12.04 -4.89 15.63
C ASP A 357 12.42 -4.05 14.42
N TYR A 358 12.08 -4.49 13.21
CA TYR A 358 12.31 -3.69 11.99
C TYR A 358 11.44 -2.42 11.99
N THR A 359 10.14 -2.55 12.27
CA THR A 359 9.19 -1.42 12.18
C THR A 359 9.33 -0.42 13.33
N THR A 360 9.83 -0.82 14.50
CA THR A 360 10.10 0.08 15.63
C THR A 360 11.32 0.98 15.41
N GLN A 361 12.21 0.62 14.48
CA GLN A 361 13.35 1.44 14.07
C GLN A 361 13.00 2.52 13.04
N LEU A 362 11.79 2.46 12.47
CA LEU A 362 11.34 3.42 11.46
C LEU A 362 10.65 4.62 12.13
N ASN A 363 11.01 5.82 11.68
CA ASN A 363 10.33 7.03 12.08
C ASN A 363 9.08 7.25 11.22
N SER A 364 8.06 7.91 11.79
CA SER A 364 6.98 8.49 11.01
C SER A 364 7.50 9.75 10.30
N GLU A 365 7.36 9.79 8.99
CA GLU A 365 7.96 10.81 8.11
C GLU A 365 6.90 11.50 7.25
N ILE A 366 7.10 12.81 7.05
CA ILE A 366 6.37 13.65 6.10
C ILE A 366 7.33 13.98 4.96
N ASP A 367 6.95 13.73 3.71
CA ASP A 367 7.74 14.05 2.52
C ASP A 367 6.77 14.59 1.45
N PHE A 368 6.42 15.87 1.55
CA PHE A 368 5.57 16.53 0.58
C PHE A 368 6.35 16.89 -0.68
N LEU A 369 5.80 16.55 -1.84
CA LEU A 369 6.49 16.78 -3.11
C LEU A 369 5.56 17.29 -4.20
N ILE A 370 6.15 17.93 -5.20
CA ILE A 370 5.46 18.35 -6.42
C ILE A 370 5.91 17.45 -7.57
N SER A 371 5.03 16.55 -7.96
CA SER A 371 5.33 15.51 -8.96
C SER A 371 5.15 16.00 -10.40
N ASP A 372 4.29 16.98 -10.64
CA ASP A 372 4.08 17.58 -11.95
C ASP A 372 3.41 18.96 -11.84
N LEU A 373 3.60 19.77 -12.88
CA LEU A 373 3.05 21.12 -13.01
C LEU A 373 2.67 21.32 -14.48
N ARG A 374 1.39 21.38 -14.82
CA ARG A 374 0.91 21.45 -16.22
C ARG A 374 0.07 22.69 -16.46
N ILE A 375 -0.16 23.02 -17.73
CA ILE A 375 -1.05 24.08 -18.16
C ILE A 375 -2.07 23.56 -19.17
N SER A 376 -3.30 24.05 -19.06
CA SER A 376 -4.41 23.79 -19.98
C SER A 376 -5.02 25.12 -20.46
N PRO A 377 -5.23 25.34 -21.77
CA PRO A 377 -4.85 24.44 -22.87
C PRO A 377 -3.33 24.28 -22.97
N ALA A 378 -2.89 23.15 -23.53
CA ALA A 378 -1.48 22.94 -23.83
C ALA A 378 -1.05 23.93 -24.91
N ALA A 379 0.05 24.66 -24.68
CA ALA A 379 0.53 25.75 -25.52
C ALA A 379 -0.56 26.84 -25.80
N PRO A 380 -0.93 27.65 -24.79
CA PRO A 380 -1.92 28.71 -24.96
C PRO A 380 -1.57 29.70 -26.07
N LEU A 381 -2.53 29.95 -26.97
CA LEU A 381 -2.46 30.98 -28.02
C LEU A 381 -3.11 32.26 -27.51
N ALA A 382 -2.34 33.34 -27.44
CA ALA A 382 -2.75 34.67 -26.99
C ALA A 382 -2.69 35.72 -28.12
N ASN A 383 -2.92 35.28 -29.37
CA ASN A 383 -2.80 36.10 -30.58
C ASN A 383 -3.80 37.26 -30.67
N ASN A 384 -4.94 37.15 -29.98
CA ASN A 384 -5.99 38.17 -29.91
C ASN A 384 -6.00 38.91 -28.56
N GLY A 385 -4.91 38.86 -27.80
CA GLY A 385 -4.78 39.49 -26.49
C GLY A 385 -4.70 38.48 -25.34
N PRO A 386 -4.87 38.95 -24.08
CA PRO A 386 -4.72 38.11 -22.91
C PRO A 386 -5.68 36.93 -22.89
N VAL A 387 -5.21 35.78 -22.41
CA VAL A 387 -6.03 34.55 -22.30
C VAL A 387 -6.06 34.01 -20.89
N THR A 388 -7.09 33.22 -20.60
CA THR A 388 -7.18 32.46 -19.36
C THR A 388 -6.66 31.05 -19.59
N ALA A 389 -5.81 30.58 -18.67
CA ALA A 389 -5.32 29.22 -18.66
C ALA A 389 -5.45 28.62 -17.25
N THR A 390 -5.51 27.30 -17.16
CA THR A 390 -5.52 26.58 -15.87
C THR A 390 -4.18 25.92 -15.65
N ILE A 391 -3.54 26.23 -14.52
CA ILE A 391 -2.36 25.51 -14.04
C ILE A 391 -2.83 24.33 -13.18
N GLN A 392 -2.38 23.12 -13.50
CA GLN A 392 -2.64 21.91 -12.73
C GLN A 392 -1.38 21.50 -11.98
N ILE A 393 -1.44 21.40 -10.65
CA ILE A 393 -0.31 21.06 -9.79
C ILE A 393 -0.57 19.71 -9.15
N HIS A 394 0.27 18.74 -9.45
CA HIS A 394 0.18 17.40 -8.91
C HIS A 394 1.09 17.27 -7.71
N ILE A 395 0.49 17.20 -6.52
CA ILE A 395 1.21 17.08 -5.25
C ILE A 395 1.05 15.67 -4.67
N GLY A 396 2.02 15.25 -3.86
CA GLY A 396 2.00 13.97 -3.18
C GLY A 396 2.69 14.03 -1.81
N ASN A 397 2.52 12.98 -1.03
CA ASN A 397 3.24 12.76 0.22
C ASN A 397 3.90 11.37 0.19
N ALA A 398 5.21 11.34 -0.02
CA ALA A 398 6.02 10.12 -0.06
C ALA A 398 6.45 9.62 1.33
N GLY A 399 5.96 10.28 2.39
CA GLY A 399 6.12 9.87 3.77
C GLY A 399 5.42 8.54 4.07
N ASN A 400 5.35 8.16 5.35
CA ASN A 400 4.82 6.86 5.77
C ASN A 400 3.74 6.97 6.87
N THR A 401 3.12 8.13 7.02
CA THR A 401 2.08 8.38 8.03
C THR A 401 0.69 7.89 7.61
N VAL A 402 -0.06 7.27 8.53
CA VAL A 402 -1.47 6.90 8.31
C VAL A 402 -2.39 8.12 8.41
N SER A 403 -2.09 9.03 9.33
CA SER A 403 -2.82 10.28 9.49
C SER A 403 -2.48 11.28 8.38
N ALA A 404 -3.48 12.05 7.98
CA ALA A 404 -3.31 13.09 6.98
C ALA A 404 -2.55 14.27 7.60
N LYS A 405 -1.60 14.82 6.85
CA LYS A 405 -0.75 15.94 7.28
C LYS A 405 -1.13 17.20 6.51
N ASN A 406 -1.17 18.32 7.21
CA ASN A 406 -1.51 19.62 6.63
C ASN A 406 -0.35 20.15 5.78
N PHE A 407 -0.68 20.70 4.62
CA PHE A 407 0.26 21.40 3.75
C PHE A 407 -0.27 22.78 3.36
N THR A 408 0.64 23.66 2.95
CA THR A 408 0.34 24.90 2.21
C THR A 408 1.11 24.88 0.89
N LEU A 409 0.38 25.04 -0.23
CA LEU A 409 0.94 25.15 -1.57
C LEU A 409 0.88 26.61 -2.03
N ARG A 410 1.97 27.13 -2.59
CA ARG A 410 2.06 28.49 -3.12
C ARG A 410 2.58 28.50 -4.54
N LEU A 411 1.98 29.34 -5.39
CA LEU A 411 2.39 29.57 -6.78
C LEU A 411 2.98 30.96 -6.95
N TYR A 412 4.22 31.04 -7.41
CA TYR A 412 4.92 32.28 -7.65
C TYR A 412 5.17 32.50 -9.14
N LEU A 413 5.07 33.75 -9.56
CA LEU A 413 5.61 34.24 -10.81
C LEU A 413 7.07 34.69 -10.58
N GLY A 414 8.02 33.93 -11.14
CA GLY A 414 9.45 34.07 -10.86
C GLY A 414 9.88 33.39 -9.55
N ASP A 415 11.20 33.31 -9.33
CA ASP A 415 11.79 32.65 -8.16
C ASP A 415 11.54 33.48 -6.88
N PRO A 416 10.80 32.98 -5.88
CA PRO A 416 10.55 33.72 -4.65
C PRO A 416 11.83 34.08 -3.89
N GLY A 417 12.91 33.30 -4.00
CA GLY A 417 14.21 33.62 -3.43
C GLY A 417 14.94 34.79 -4.13
N GLN A 418 14.47 35.18 -5.32
CA GLN A 418 15.01 36.28 -6.14
C GLN A 418 13.96 37.38 -6.39
N GLY A 419 12.95 37.50 -5.53
CA GLY A 419 11.92 38.55 -5.62
C GLY A 419 10.71 38.20 -6.51
N GLY A 420 10.53 36.92 -6.84
CA GLY A 420 9.31 36.41 -7.46
C GLY A 420 8.06 36.73 -6.64
N THR A 421 6.94 36.99 -7.32
CA THR A 421 5.71 37.46 -6.69
C THR A 421 4.70 36.33 -6.57
N LEU A 422 4.06 36.19 -5.40
CA LEU A 422 2.95 35.25 -5.23
C LEU A 422 1.81 35.61 -6.19
N LEU A 423 1.32 34.63 -6.96
CA LEU A 423 0.16 34.82 -7.81
C LEU A 423 -1.08 35.10 -6.95
N SER A 424 -1.91 36.05 -7.39
CA SER A 424 -3.16 36.35 -6.68
C SER A 424 -4.06 35.12 -6.64
N GLY A 425 -4.48 34.71 -5.43
CA GLY A 425 -5.23 33.47 -5.21
C GLY A 425 -4.42 32.19 -5.41
N GLY A 426 -3.09 32.27 -5.53
CA GLY A 426 -2.18 31.14 -5.74
C GLY A 426 -1.70 30.48 -4.45
N GLU A 427 -2.40 30.66 -3.32
CA GLU A 427 -2.15 29.95 -2.06
C GLU A 427 -3.29 28.98 -1.77
N PHE A 428 -2.93 27.72 -1.48
CA PHE A 428 -3.86 26.64 -1.20
C PHE A 428 -3.43 25.91 0.05
N SER A 429 -4.39 25.37 0.78
CA SER A 429 -4.13 24.51 1.94
C SER A 429 -4.94 23.23 1.80
N GLY A 430 -4.40 22.14 2.34
CA GLY A 430 -5.05 20.85 2.29
C GLY A 430 -4.38 19.83 3.19
N THR A 431 -4.74 18.57 3.01
CA THR A 431 -4.11 17.45 3.73
C THR A 431 -3.80 16.30 2.80
N LEU A 432 -2.72 15.57 3.09
CA LEU A 432 -2.37 14.30 2.43
C LEU A 432 -1.88 13.30 3.47
N LYS A 433 -2.34 12.04 3.38
CA LYS A 433 -1.73 10.92 4.10
C LYS A 433 -0.39 10.55 3.47
N GLY A 434 0.43 9.73 4.14
CA GLY A 434 1.65 9.20 3.53
C GLY A 434 1.36 8.16 2.43
N CYS A 435 2.40 7.44 2.03
CA CYS A 435 2.32 6.30 1.10
C CYS A 435 1.83 6.66 -0.32
N GLY A 436 2.10 7.88 -0.77
CA GLY A 436 1.76 8.32 -2.12
C GLY A 436 0.33 8.82 -2.29
N ASP A 437 -0.34 9.19 -1.19
CA ASP A 437 -1.55 9.99 -1.30
C ASP A 437 -1.27 11.24 -2.14
N LYS A 438 -2.26 11.66 -2.94
CA LYS A 438 -2.07 12.72 -3.92
C LYS A 438 -3.29 13.59 -4.09
N GLN A 439 -3.05 14.82 -4.50
CA GLN A 439 -4.06 15.76 -4.93
C GLN A 439 -3.62 16.47 -6.22
N VAL A 440 -4.61 16.91 -6.99
CA VAL A 440 -4.39 17.83 -8.10
C VAL A 440 -5.04 19.15 -7.73
N ILE A 441 -4.23 20.19 -7.61
CA ILE A 441 -4.71 21.55 -7.39
C ILE A 441 -4.85 22.23 -8.74
N GLU A 442 -5.99 22.88 -8.98
CA GLU A 442 -6.24 23.64 -10.19
C GLU A 442 -6.27 25.14 -9.86
N TYR A 443 -5.42 25.90 -10.54
CA TYR A 443 -5.38 27.36 -10.45
C TYR A 443 -5.77 27.96 -11.78
N VAL A 444 -6.89 28.69 -11.81
CA VAL A 444 -7.29 29.47 -12.98
C VAL A 444 -6.47 30.76 -13.00
N TRP A 445 -5.66 30.92 -14.04
CA TRP A 445 -4.81 32.08 -14.25
C TRP A 445 -5.43 32.99 -15.32
N PRO A 446 -6.11 34.08 -14.92
CA PRO A 446 -6.81 34.95 -15.86
C PRO A 446 -5.88 35.99 -16.50
N ASN A 447 -6.30 36.48 -17.66
CA ASN A 447 -5.72 37.67 -18.32
C ASN A 447 -4.20 37.60 -18.52
N VAL A 448 -3.68 36.44 -18.94
CA VAL A 448 -2.25 36.24 -19.16
C VAL A 448 -1.87 36.76 -20.54
N ASN A 449 -0.98 37.75 -20.57
CA ASN A 449 -0.46 38.34 -21.81
C ASN A 449 0.43 37.35 -22.57
N PRO A 450 0.66 37.56 -23.88
CA PRO A 450 1.68 36.81 -24.61
C PRO A 450 3.07 37.07 -24.03
N ALA A 451 3.69 36.06 -23.44
CA ALA A 451 5.06 36.10 -22.94
C ALA A 451 5.56 34.69 -22.55
N LYS A 452 6.83 34.64 -22.14
CA LYS A 452 7.39 33.52 -21.39
C LYS A 452 7.21 33.79 -19.90
N TYR A 453 6.60 32.85 -19.20
CA TYR A 453 6.43 32.91 -17.75
C TYR A 453 7.14 31.76 -17.06
N GLU A 454 7.84 32.05 -15.99
CA GLU A 454 8.42 31.04 -15.11
C GLU A 454 7.56 30.94 -13.85
N ILE A 455 6.94 29.78 -13.65
CA ILE A 455 6.10 29.49 -12.49
C ILE A 455 6.86 28.57 -11.54
N PHE A 456 6.87 28.94 -10.28
CA PHE A 456 7.33 28.10 -9.19
C PHE A 456 6.14 27.68 -8.35
N ALA A 457 6.04 26.38 -8.11
CA ALA A 457 5.15 25.82 -7.11
C ALA A 457 6.01 25.39 -5.92
N ILE A 458 5.58 25.72 -4.70
CA ILE A 458 6.24 25.34 -3.44
C ILE A 458 5.20 24.78 -2.48
N ILE A 459 5.43 23.58 -1.96
CA ILE A 459 4.59 22.93 -0.95
C ILE A 459 5.33 22.83 0.38
N ASP A 460 4.80 23.47 1.42
CA ASP A 460 5.37 23.46 2.75
C ASP A 460 4.49 22.66 3.71
N PRO A 461 5.08 21.93 4.66
CA PRO A 461 4.31 21.39 5.77
C PRO A 461 3.79 22.52 6.67
N ALA A 462 2.74 22.24 7.44
CA ALA A 462 2.24 23.19 8.44
C ALA A 462 3.36 23.59 9.44
N PRO A 463 3.29 24.82 10.01
CA PRO A 463 4.29 25.28 10.97
C PRO A 463 4.54 24.28 12.10
N GLY A 464 5.81 23.95 12.35
CA GLY A 464 6.22 23.00 13.40
C GLY A 464 6.31 21.53 12.95
N ALA A 465 5.87 21.20 11.73
CA ALA A 465 6.17 19.93 11.09
C ALA A 465 7.44 20.04 10.24
N SER A 466 8.24 18.96 10.21
CA SER A 466 9.43 18.86 9.36
C SER A 466 9.14 17.93 8.20
N ASP A 467 9.48 18.40 7.01
CA ASP A 467 9.60 17.56 5.82
C ASP A 467 10.98 16.88 5.83
N VAL A 468 11.05 15.59 5.52
CA VAL A 468 12.33 14.85 5.51
C VAL A 468 13.14 15.08 4.23
N LYS A 469 12.53 15.60 3.17
CA LYS A 469 13.19 15.82 1.87
C LYS A 469 12.81 17.16 1.22
N PRO A 470 13.03 18.31 1.89
CA PRO A 470 12.62 19.64 1.42
C PRO A 470 13.06 20.02 -0.02
N SER A 471 14.07 19.34 -0.57
CA SER A 471 14.53 19.51 -1.95
C SER A 471 13.49 19.17 -3.04
N ASN A 472 12.46 18.34 -2.77
CA ASN A 472 11.43 17.97 -3.74
C ASN A 472 10.10 18.74 -3.55
N ASN A 473 10.05 19.64 -2.55
CA ASN A 473 8.92 20.50 -2.23
C ASN A 473 8.71 21.64 -3.23
N GLN A 474 9.64 21.83 -4.17
CA GLN A 474 9.59 22.89 -5.17
C GLN A 474 9.71 22.33 -6.58
N LEU A 475 8.84 22.81 -7.47
CA LEU A 475 8.95 22.54 -8.90
C LEU A 475 8.85 23.83 -9.69
N LYS A 476 9.75 23.98 -10.65
CA LYS A 476 9.80 25.11 -11.57
C LYS A 476 9.38 24.67 -12.97
N ARG A 477 8.51 25.44 -13.62
CA ARG A 477 8.20 25.23 -15.04
C ARG A 477 8.03 26.53 -15.80
N THR A 478 8.49 26.51 -17.05
CA THR A 478 8.26 27.60 -17.99
C THR A 478 7.01 27.31 -18.81
N PHE A 479 6.12 28.30 -18.90
CA PHE A 479 4.99 28.31 -19.81
C PHE A 479 5.17 29.41 -20.87
N PHE A 480 4.76 29.10 -22.09
CA PHE A 480 4.81 30.02 -23.23
C PHE A 480 3.39 30.34 -23.66
N PHE A 481 3.06 31.62 -23.68
CA PHE A 481 1.82 32.15 -24.23
C PHE A 481 2.17 32.78 -25.57
N ALA A 482 1.93 32.04 -26.64
CA ALA A 482 2.43 32.41 -27.96
C ALA A 482 1.43 33.33 -28.69
N THR A 483 1.94 34.25 -29.48
CA THR A 483 1.13 35.01 -30.46
C THR A 483 0.89 34.23 -31.74
N ASP A 484 1.71 33.22 -32.00
CA ASP A 484 1.70 32.47 -33.25
C ASP A 484 1.90 30.97 -32.96
N GLN A 485 1.22 30.12 -33.71
CA GLN A 485 1.37 28.66 -33.61
C GLN A 485 1.56 28.11 -35.02
N LEU A 486 2.61 27.31 -35.21
CA LEU A 486 2.87 26.60 -36.45
C LEU A 486 2.47 25.14 -36.30
N TYR A 487 1.59 24.66 -37.17
CA TYR A 487 1.24 23.24 -37.28
C TYR A 487 2.13 22.62 -38.36
N LEU A 488 3.05 21.76 -37.96
CA LEU A 488 3.86 20.97 -38.90
C LEU A 488 3.15 19.64 -39.17
N PRO A 489 2.99 19.23 -40.45
CA PRO A 489 2.45 17.91 -40.76
C PRO A 489 3.38 16.82 -40.23
N LEU A 490 2.82 15.82 -39.56
CA LEU A 490 3.55 14.61 -39.22
C LEU A 490 3.61 13.74 -40.48
N VAL A 491 4.81 13.60 -41.06
CA VAL A 491 5.06 12.65 -42.15
C VAL A 491 5.59 11.37 -41.53
N GLN A 492 4.77 10.33 -41.50
CA GLN A 492 5.18 8.98 -41.16
C GLN A 492 5.44 8.21 -42.47
N GLN A 493 6.65 7.68 -42.65
CA GLN A 493 6.91 6.71 -43.70
C GLN A 493 6.40 5.35 -43.20
N ASP A 494 5.47 4.76 -43.96
CA ASP A 494 4.96 3.40 -43.74
C ASP A 494 6.04 2.32 -43.94
#